data_AF-G0PNX9-F1
#
_entry.id   AF-G0PNX9-F1
#
_cell.length_a   1.000
_cell.length_b   1.000
_cell.length_c   1.000
_cell.angle_alpha   90.00
_cell.angle_beta   90.00
_cell.angle_gamma   90.00
#
_symmetry.space_group_name_H-M   'P 1'
#
loop_
_entity.id
_entity.type
_entity.pdbx_description
1 polymer ?
#
loop_
_entity_poly.entity_id
_entity_poly.type
_entity_poly.pdbx_seq_one_letter_code
_entity_poly.pdbx_strand_id
1 'polypeptide(L)'
;RYNERVYGSAANAGSQFGYIHGMDEHNFQLVDNSKPLARNPQSNFRVRQMHLRKMMQKEVEKREMVNQNTNLRMKRSIAKEQQRAFKMWQRRGGNARQGQRGQGGRFGGDRPKERLPSVQVRPEWGVLEEMNLSAFSKLALPNIPGGEDIGDHQYGSLQYYDKAIDRVSVKNSIPLQRVAGVFYNVTTTEDPVIQELAQSGVGNVFRTDIILATLMTAPRSVYSWDIVAYRIGDKLFFDKRNTRDIMNPVETLTVSETSAEPPSFDSNGINNAKDLATEAFYINQNFRRQVVKRNEPGFTYKNARAPFEDEETGESGTAYKYRKWNLGNGVDGKPVELVCRTELDGVIHGLGNETQTLTIKAFNEWDSTQAGGVDWRTKLDVQKGAVMATEIKNNSAKVAKWTLQALLAGSDTMKLGYVSRNNARSTQNHSILNTQYVKPSEFASNIALNMDNCWGILRCVID
;
A
#
# COMPACT_ATOMS: atom_id res chain seq x y z
N ARG A 1 14.69 3.10 -78.25
CA ARG A 1 15.63 4.23 -78.35
C ARG A 1 15.91 4.66 -76.91
N TYR A 2 16.76 3.99 -76.13
CA TYR A 2 18.23 3.90 -76.12
C TYR A 2 18.96 5.26 -76.06
N ASN A 3 19.97 5.30 -75.17
CA ASN A 3 20.91 6.36 -74.72
C ASN A 3 20.61 6.74 -73.25
N GLU A 4 21.23 6.19 -72.20
CA GLU A 4 22.63 5.79 -71.93
C GLU A 4 23.65 6.94 -71.91
N ARG A 5 24.35 7.04 -70.75
CA ARG A 5 25.78 7.38 -70.55
C ARG A 5 26.19 8.88 -70.63
N VAL A 6 27.23 9.41 -69.96
CA VAL A 6 28.29 8.97 -69.02
C VAL A 6 29.20 10.19 -68.73
N TYR A 7 29.74 10.26 -67.51
CA TYR A 7 31.06 10.78 -67.04
C TYR A 7 31.64 12.16 -67.39
N GLY A 8 32.38 12.67 -66.39
CA GLY A 8 33.65 13.42 -66.51
C GLY A 8 33.84 14.37 -65.32
N SER A 9 34.50 14.01 -64.20
CA SER A 9 35.97 14.04 -63.96
C SER A 9 36.58 15.45 -64.15
N ALA A 10 37.47 16.03 -63.35
CA ALA A 10 38.18 15.70 -62.12
C ALA A 10 38.99 16.98 -61.73
N ALA A 11 39.68 16.91 -60.58
CA ALA A 11 40.83 17.74 -60.17
C ALA A 11 40.56 19.06 -59.43
N ASN A 12 40.74 19.06 -58.10
CA ASN A 12 42.07 19.35 -57.54
C ASN A 12 42.18 18.92 -56.07
N ALA A 13 43.35 18.38 -55.75
CA ALA A 13 43.75 17.75 -54.50
C ALA A 13 44.77 18.62 -53.75
N GLY A 14 44.86 18.40 -52.43
CA GLY A 14 45.97 18.75 -51.53
C GLY A 14 46.08 20.22 -51.12
N SER A 15 46.56 20.63 -49.95
CA SER A 15 46.94 19.99 -48.67
C SER A 15 47.64 21.10 -47.87
N GLN A 16 47.28 21.39 -46.62
CA GLN A 16 48.26 21.55 -45.53
C GLN A 16 47.63 21.74 -44.15
N PHE A 17 48.32 21.13 -43.20
CA PHE A 17 48.07 20.99 -41.77
C PHE A 17 48.23 22.29 -40.98
N GLY A 18 47.41 22.47 -39.95
CA GLY A 18 47.62 23.42 -38.85
C GLY A 18 47.42 22.69 -37.51
N TYR A 19 48.52 22.21 -36.95
CA TYR A 19 48.63 21.55 -35.65
C TYR A 19 48.73 22.64 -34.57
N ILE A 20 47.84 22.64 -33.56
CA ILE A 20 47.96 23.51 -32.39
C ILE A 20 48.05 22.66 -31.13
N HIS A 21 49.19 22.83 -30.45
CA HIS A 21 49.64 22.17 -29.23
C HIS A 21 48.87 22.72 -28.01
N GLY A 22 48.13 21.86 -27.30
CA GLY A 22 47.70 22.10 -25.93
C GLY A 22 48.56 21.28 -24.98
N MET A 23 49.33 21.95 -24.13
CA MET A 23 50.23 21.32 -23.17
C MET A 23 49.47 20.65 -22.03
N ASP A 24 49.60 19.33 -21.92
CA ASP A 24 49.37 18.55 -20.69
C ASP A 24 50.68 17.85 -20.33
N GLU A 25 51.64 18.61 -19.82
CA GLU A 25 52.79 18.06 -19.10
C GLU A 25 52.37 17.84 -17.65
N HIS A 26 52.17 16.57 -17.25
CA HIS A 26 52.53 16.00 -15.95
C HIS A 26 51.93 14.59 -15.80
N ASN A 27 52.44 13.62 -16.57
CA ASN A 27 52.38 12.22 -16.15
C ASN A 27 53.39 11.34 -16.91
N PHE A 28 54.68 11.49 -16.60
CA PHE A 28 55.69 10.49 -16.93
C PHE A 28 56.54 10.24 -15.70
N GLN A 29 56.43 9.03 -15.15
CA GLN A 29 57.27 8.56 -14.06
C GLN A 29 58.27 7.55 -14.62
N LEU A 30 59.55 7.94 -14.65
CA LEU A 30 60.67 7.09 -15.02
C LEU A 30 60.77 5.93 -14.02
N VAL A 31 60.88 4.70 -14.51
CA VAL A 31 61.15 3.51 -13.70
C VAL A 31 62.67 3.38 -13.52
N ASP A 32 63.16 3.70 -12.33
CA ASP A 32 64.54 3.46 -11.90
C ASP A 32 64.61 2.11 -11.16
N ASN A 33 65.40 1.17 -11.69
CA ASN A 33 65.61 -0.19 -11.15
C ASN A 33 66.87 -0.27 -10.28
N SER A 34 67.04 0.64 -9.33
CA SER A 34 68.20 0.59 -8.43
C SER A 34 67.92 1.10 -7.01
N LYS A 35 67.30 0.26 -6.15
CA LYS A 35 67.55 0.18 -4.68
C LYS A 35 66.67 -0.87 -3.96
N PRO A 36 67.09 -1.35 -2.77
CA PRO A 36 66.81 -2.71 -2.27
C PRO A 36 65.40 -2.89 -1.68
N LEU A 37 64.95 -4.16 -1.70
CA LEU A 37 63.69 -4.67 -1.16
C LEU A 37 63.43 -4.16 0.27
N ALA A 38 62.49 -3.22 0.38
CA ALA A 38 61.95 -2.79 1.66
C ALA A 38 60.88 -3.77 2.15
N ARG A 39 61.10 -4.19 3.39
CA ARG A 39 60.37 -5.09 4.26
C ARG A 39 58.84 -4.89 4.27
N ASN A 40 58.12 -6.01 4.21
CA ASN A 40 56.67 -6.17 4.38
C ASN A 40 56.05 -5.23 5.44
N PRO A 41 55.08 -4.37 5.11
CA PRO A 41 54.15 -3.84 6.09
C PRO A 41 52.89 -4.71 6.10
N GLN A 42 52.88 -5.74 6.95
CA GLN A 42 51.65 -6.22 7.56
C GLN A 42 51.11 -5.09 8.44
N SER A 43 50.43 -4.11 7.84
CA SER A 43 49.75 -3.07 8.59
C SER A 43 48.60 -2.53 7.74
N ASN A 44 47.45 -2.37 8.40
CA ASN A 44 46.24 -1.67 7.94
C ASN A 44 45.12 -2.46 7.24
N PHE A 45 45.00 -3.77 7.46
CA PHE A 45 43.76 -4.50 7.15
C PHE A 45 42.55 -3.95 7.94
N ARG A 46 42.76 -3.57 9.20
CA ARG A 46 41.74 -2.91 10.05
C ARG A 46 41.33 -1.52 9.53
N VAL A 47 42.26 -0.74 8.98
CA VAL A 47 41.95 0.62 8.46
C VAL A 47 41.17 0.52 7.14
N ARG A 48 41.48 -0.45 6.26
CA ARG A 48 40.69 -0.74 5.06
C ARG A 48 39.28 -1.25 5.40
N GLN A 49 39.13 -2.15 6.38
CA GLN A 49 37.82 -2.57 6.87
C GLN A 49 37.01 -1.40 7.44
N MET A 50 37.65 -0.51 8.20
CA MET A 50 36.99 0.65 8.76
C MET A 50 36.56 1.65 7.66
N HIS A 51 37.38 1.85 6.63
CA HIS A 51 37.04 2.70 5.47
C HIS A 51 35.88 2.12 4.64
N LEU A 52 35.86 0.80 4.40
CA LEU A 52 34.76 0.10 3.75
C LEU A 52 33.46 0.20 4.54
N ARG A 53 33.53 0.01 5.87
CA ARG A 53 32.39 0.18 6.78
C ARG A 53 31.87 1.62 6.76
N LYS A 54 32.76 2.61 6.77
CA LYS A 54 32.41 4.04 6.71
C LYS A 54 31.82 4.44 5.35
N MET A 55 32.28 3.85 4.25
CA MET A 55 31.66 4.03 2.93
C MET A 55 30.27 3.39 2.84
N MET A 56 30.08 2.17 3.35
CA MET A 56 28.75 1.55 3.42
C MET A 56 27.78 2.37 4.29
N GLN A 57 28.26 2.89 5.43
CA GLN A 57 27.47 3.73 6.31
C GLN A 57 27.06 5.05 5.61
N LYS A 58 27.96 5.65 4.85
CA LYS A 58 27.70 6.86 4.05
C LYS A 58 26.74 6.62 2.86
N GLU A 59 26.81 5.45 2.23
CA GLU A 59 25.89 5.03 1.16
C GLU A 59 24.46 4.80 1.71
N VAL A 60 24.37 4.26 2.92
CA VAL A 60 23.11 4.06 3.66
C VAL A 60 22.53 5.39 4.12
N GLU A 61 23.32 6.27 4.75
CA GLU A 61 22.89 7.62 5.11
C GLU A 61 22.39 8.40 3.89
N LYS A 62 23.04 8.24 2.73
CA LYS A 62 22.60 8.85 1.47
C LYS A 62 21.25 8.28 1.01
N ARG A 63 21.00 6.97 1.15
CA ARG A 63 19.70 6.35 0.83
C ARG A 63 18.60 6.77 1.80
N GLU A 64 18.90 6.84 3.09
CA GLU A 64 17.97 7.33 4.10
C GLU A 64 17.65 8.81 3.90
N MET A 65 18.66 9.63 3.56
CA MET A 65 18.47 11.06 3.25
C MET A 65 17.68 11.27 1.96
N VAL A 66 17.84 10.41 0.95
CA VAL A 66 17.01 10.42 -0.28
C VAL A 66 15.57 10.01 0.04
N ASN A 67 15.36 9.00 0.88
CA ASN A 67 14.02 8.57 1.31
C ASN A 67 13.34 9.65 2.17
N GLN A 68 14.06 10.27 3.11
CA GLN A 68 13.56 11.39 3.91
C GLN A 68 13.24 12.62 3.05
N ASN A 69 14.09 12.97 2.08
CA ASN A 69 13.80 14.05 1.12
C ASN A 69 12.60 13.74 0.22
N THR A 70 12.41 12.47 -0.15
CA THR A 70 11.24 12.02 -0.91
C THR A 70 9.98 12.12 -0.04
N ASN A 71 10.05 11.74 1.24
CA ASN A 71 8.96 11.89 2.22
C ASN A 71 8.62 13.37 2.48
N LEU A 72 9.60 14.26 2.55
CA LEU A 72 9.39 15.71 2.70
C LEU A 72 8.72 16.33 1.45
N ARG A 73 9.17 15.96 0.25
CA ARG A 73 8.52 16.37 -1.01
C ARG A 73 7.11 15.80 -1.12
N MET A 74 6.89 14.58 -0.66
CA MET A 74 5.57 13.94 -0.57
C MET A 74 4.64 14.72 0.36
N LYS A 75 5.07 15.04 1.59
CA LYS A 75 4.31 15.86 2.54
C LYS A 75 3.90 17.20 1.92
N ARG A 76 4.81 17.88 1.21
CA ARG A 76 4.52 19.12 0.50
C ARG A 76 3.52 18.93 -0.65
N SER A 77 3.62 17.83 -1.41
CA SER A 77 2.70 17.52 -2.51
C SER A 77 1.28 17.22 -2.00
N ILE A 78 1.18 16.36 -0.97
CA ILE A 78 -0.10 16.02 -0.33
C ILE A 78 -0.74 17.27 0.26
N ALA A 79 0.02 18.09 1.00
CA ALA A 79 -0.48 19.34 1.56
C ALA A 79 -0.97 20.31 0.47
N LYS A 80 -0.25 20.42 -0.66
CA LYS A 80 -0.64 21.26 -1.79
C LYS A 80 -1.91 20.75 -2.47
N GLU A 81 -2.07 19.45 -2.61
CA GLU A 81 -3.27 18.79 -3.15
C GLU A 81 -4.47 19.00 -2.21
N GLN A 82 -4.30 18.78 -0.91
CA GLN A 82 -5.30 19.04 0.12
C GLN A 82 -5.72 20.51 0.14
N GLN A 83 -4.77 21.44 0.00
CA GLN A 83 -5.06 22.88 -0.06
C GLN A 83 -5.82 23.25 -1.35
N ARG A 84 -5.54 22.58 -2.48
CA ARG A 84 -6.33 22.72 -3.72
C ARG A 84 -7.74 22.19 -3.56
N ALA A 85 -7.90 21.03 -2.94
CA ALA A 85 -9.22 20.45 -2.62
C ALA A 85 -10.01 21.39 -1.68
N PHE A 86 -9.37 21.93 -0.64
CA PHE A 86 -9.97 22.91 0.26
C PHE A 86 -10.37 24.21 -0.44
N LYS A 87 -9.53 24.75 -1.35
CA LYS A 87 -9.86 25.92 -2.17
C LYS A 87 -11.00 25.65 -3.16
N MET A 88 -11.08 24.45 -3.73
CA MET A 88 -12.20 24.03 -4.57
C MET A 88 -13.50 23.89 -3.77
N TRP A 89 -13.42 23.36 -2.54
CA TRP A 89 -14.55 23.31 -1.61
C TRP A 89 -15.04 24.71 -1.21
N GLN A 90 -14.12 25.66 -0.93
CA GLN A 90 -14.48 27.07 -0.72
C GLN A 90 -15.14 27.70 -1.96
N ARG A 91 -14.64 27.41 -3.17
CA ARG A 91 -15.24 27.89 -4.43
C ARG A 91 -16.61 27.26 -4.73
N ARG A 92 -16.90 26.05 -4.22
CA ARG A 92 -18.19 25.35 -4.33
C ARG A 92 -19.17 25.67 -3.19
N GLY A 93 -18.92 26.73 -2.41
CA GLY A 93 -19.95 27.31 -1.54
C GLY A 93 -19.89 26.88 -0.07
N GLY A 94 -18.69 26.61 0.47
CA GLY A 94 -18.48 26.33 1.90
C GLY A 94 -18.84 27.47 2.89
N ASN A 95 -19.57 28.50 2.47
CA ASN A 95 -20.29 29.43 3.35
C ASN A 95 -21.25 30.28 2.49
N ALA A 96 -22.55 30.11 2.71
CA ALA A 96 -23.58 30.93 2.10
C ALA A 96 -23.42 32.40 2.53
N ARG A 97 -23.29 33.30 1.55
CA ARG A 97 -23.73 34.70 1.71
C ARG A 97 -24.77 35.00 0.63
N GLN A 98 -26.00 35.04 1.11
CA GLN A 98 -27.12 35.87 0.69
C GLN A 98 -26.67 37.08 -0.17
N GLY A 99 -27.13 37.16 -1.42
CA GLY A 99 -26.91 38.32 -2.29
C GLY A 99 -26.91 38.01 -3.77
N GLN A 100 -28.06 38.28 -4.42
CA GLN A 100 -28.27 38.54 -5.85
C GLN A 100 -27.16 38.17 -6.85
N ARG A 101 -27.46 37.24 -7.77
CA ARG A 101 -27.42 37.46 -9.23
C ARG A 101 -27.69 36.18 -10.02
N GLY A 102 -28.51 36.31 -11.07
CA GLY A 102 -28.40 35.49 -12.28
C GLY A 102 -29.45 34.39 -12.45
N GLN A 103 -30.56 34.73 -13.09
CA GLN A 103 -31.50 33.81 -13.72
C GLN A 103 -30.81 33.16 -14.93
N GLY A 104 -30.77 31.82 -15.00
CA GLY A 104 -30.29 31.07 -16.16
C GLY A 104 -29.09 30.17 -15.89
N GLY A 105 -29.34 29.00 -15.32
CA GLY A 105 -28.32 27.98 -15.09
C GLY A 105 -28.77 26.95 -14.08
N ARG A 106 -29.80 26.15 -14.43
CA ARG A 106 -30.11 24.94 -13.67
C ARG A 106 -28.95 23.97 -13.87
N PHE A 107 -27.89 24.14 -13.07
CA PHE A 107 -27.00 23.03 -12.74
C PHE A 107 -27.90 21.95 -12.16
N GLY A 108 -28.05 20.84 -12.89
CA GLY A 108 -28.68 19.64 -12.37
C GLY A 108 -27.94 19.29 -11.10
N GLY A 109 -28.56 19.60 -9.96
CA GLY A 109 -27.99 19.30 -8.66
C GLY A 109 -27.62 17.82 -8.64
N ASP A 110 -26.45 17.56 -8.04
CA ASP A 110 -26.06 16.24 -7.55
C ASP A 110 -27.28 15.59 -6.89
N ARG A 111 -28.06 14.83 -7.66
CA ARG A 111 -28.87 13.78 -7.05
C ARG A 111 -27.84 12.87 -6.42
N PRO A 112 -27.91 12.60 -5.11
CA PRO A 112 -27.10 11.55 -4.52
C PRO A 112 -27.32 10.32 -5.40
N LYS A 113 -26.29 9.87 -6.12
CA LYS A 113 -26.39 8.63 -6.90
C LYS A 113 -26.87 7.57 -5.91
N GLU A 114 -28.03 6.96 -6.18
CA GLU A 114 -28.59 5.93 -5.32
C GLU A 114 -27.52 4.87 -5.09
N ARG A 115 -27.12 4.70 -3.83
CA ARG A 115 -26.10 3.74 -3.45
C ARG A 115 -26.81 2.42 -3.22
N LEU A 116 -26.46 1.41 -3.99
CA LEU A 116 -26.99 0.07 -3.77
C LEU A 116 -26.51 -0.44 -2.41
N PRO A 117 -27.42 -0.93 -1.55
CA PRO A 117 -27.02 -1.48 -0.27
C PRO A 117 -26.23 -2.78 -0.50
N SER A 118 -25.20 -3.01 0.30
CA SER A 118 -24.38 -4.23 0.23
C SER A 118 -25.18 -5.50 0.56
N VAL A 119 -26.31 -5.34 1.22
CA VAL A 119 -27.24 -6.40 1.58
C VAL A 119 -28.68 -5.98 1.28
N GLN A 120 -29.49 -6.95 0.84
CA GLN A 120 -30.93 -6.76 0.76
C GLN A 120 -31.53 -6.59 2.16
N VAL A 121 -31.88 -5.36 2.51
CA VAL A 121 -32.58 -5.02 3.76
C VAL A 121 -33.96 -5.66 3.74
N ARG A 122 -34.29 -6.39 4.81
CA ARG A 122 -35.57 -7.08 4.92
C ARG A 122 -36.55 -6.34 5.84
N PRO A 123 -37.87 -6.41 5.59
CA PRO A 123 -38.86 -5.67 6.38
C PRO A 123 -38.88 -6.02 7.88
N GLU A 124 -38.46 -7.24 8.23
CA GLU A 124 -38.41 -7.72 9.62
C GLU A 124 -37.22 -7.19 10.43
N TRP A 125 -36.27 -6.47 9.80
CA TRP A 125 -35.12 -5.91 10.50
C TRP A 125 -35.50 -4.64 11.26
N GLY A 126 -35.44 -4.70 12.59
CA GLY A 126 -35.60 -3.53 13.46
C GLY A 126 -34.33 -2.67 13.46
N VAL A 127 -34.50 -1.37 13.26
CA VAL A 127 -33.41 -0.39 13.43
C VAL A 127 -33.15 -0.20 14.91
N LEU A 128 -31.95 -0.53 15.37
CA LEU A 128 -31.53 -0.32 16.76
C LEU A 128 -31.00 1.10 16.97
N GLU A 129 -30.14 1.55 16.05
CA GLU A 129 -29.50 2.85 16.12
C GLU A 129 -29.11 3.34 14.72
N GLU A 130 -29.16 4.66 14.51
CA GLU A 130 -28.68 5.32 13.30
C GLU A 130 -27.58 6.33 13.65
N MET A 131 -26.36 6.07 13.18
CA MET A 131 -25.21 6.94 13.40
C MET A 131 -24.81 7.65 12.11
N ASN A 132 -24.74 8.98 12.15
CA ASN A 132 -24.21 9.75 11.04
C ASN A 132 -22.67 9.71 11.04
N LEU A 133 -22.05 9.29 9.93
CA LEU A 133 -20.59 9.23 9.76
C LEU A 133 -19.87 10.57 10.02
N SER A 134 -20.54 11.71 9.88
CA SER A 134 -19.97 13.01 10.26
C SER A 134 -19.69 13.13 11.76
N ALA A 135 -20.46 12.45 12.61
CA ALA A 135 -20.28 12.44 14.07
C ALA A 135 -18.99 11.68 14.45
N PHE A 136 -18.65 10.64 13.69
CA PHE A 136 -17.44 9.85 13.89
C PHE A 136 -16.15 10.65 13.80
N SER A 137 -16.15 11.79 13.09
CA SER A 137 -14.97 12.66 12.97
C SER A 137 -14.56 13.31 14.30
N LYS A 138 -15.46 13.35 15.30
CA LYS A 138 -15.23 13.96 16.62
C LYS A 138 -14.88 12.95 17.70
N LEU A 139 -15.01 11.66 17.42
CA LEU A 139 -14.70 10.61 18.38
C LEU A 139 -13.19 10.50 18.56
N ALA A 140 -12.75 10.20 19.78
CA ALA A 140 -11.35 9.94 20.07
C ALA A 140 -11.23 9.05 21.31
N LEU A 141 -10.38 8.05 21.24
CA LEU A 141 -9.95 7.23 22.38
C LEU A 141 -8.42 7.24 22.41
N PRO A 142 -7.81 8.16 23.17
CA PRO A 142 -6.36 8.31 23.22
C PRO A 142 -5.70 7.25 24.10
N ASN A 143 -4.37 7.16 23.99
CA ASN A 143 -3.51 6.33 24.85
C ASN A 143 -3.75 4.81 24.77
N ILE A 144 -4.31 4.32 23.65
CA ILE A 144 -4.36 2.89 23.39
C ILE A 144 -2.94 2.39 23.06
N PRO A 145 -2.39 1.44 23.84
CA PRO A 145 -1.05 0.92 23.59
C PRO A 145 -0.98 0.14 22.27
N GLY A 146 0.24 -0.17 21.82
CA GLY A 146 0.44 -1.14 20.75
C GLY A 146 -0.14 -2.50 21.16
N GLY A 147 -0.63 -3.27 20.18
CA GLY A 147 -1.24 -4.56 20.48
C GLY A 147 -0.23 -5.53 21.10
N GLU A 148 -0.67 -6.35 22.02
CA GLU A 148 0.17 -7.37 22.66
C GLU A 148 -0.01 -8.69 21.92
N ASP A 149 1.10 -9.33 21.50
CA ASP A 149 1.02 -10.65 20.87
C ASP A 149 0.60 -11.69 21.90
N ILE A 150 -0.41 -12.50 21.59
CA ILE A 150 -0.99 -13.46 22.54
C ILE A 150 -0.19 -14.75 22.53
N GLY A 151 0.72 -14.89 23.49
CA GLY A 151 1.49 -16.12 23.72
C GLY A 151 2.14 -16.65 22.45
N ASP A 152 1.92 -17.94 22.17
CA ASP A 152 2.46 -18.62 21.00
C ASP A 152 1.55 -18.54 19.76
N HIS A 153 0.48 -17.75 19.78
CA HIS A 153 -0.45 -17.61 18.65
C HIS A 153 0.12 -16.70 17.55
N GLN A 154 1.24 -17.15 16.98
CA GLN A 154 1.90 -16.61 15.80
C GLN A 154 2.14 -17.76 14.83
N TYR A 155 1.59 -17.62 13.63
CA TYR A 155 1.52 -18.70 12.65
C TYR A 155 2.01 -18.23 11.29
N GLY A 156 2.56 -19.15 10.51
CA GLY A 156 2.87 -18.94 9.09
C GLY A 156 4.36 -18.80 8.79
N SER A 157 4.66 -18.96 7.49
CA SER A 157 5.99 -18.80 6.92
C SER A 157 5.97 -17.70 5.87
N LEU A 158 6.91 -16.75 6.00
CA LEU A 158 7.02 -15.54 5.19
C LEU A 158 8.28 -15.59 4.34
N GLN A 159 8.17 -15.29 3.05
CA GLN A 159 9.35 -15.17 2.19
C GLN A 159 9.98 -13.77 2.30
N TYR A 160 11.28 -13.70 2.01
CA TYR A 160 12.00 -12.43 1.98
C TYR A 160 11.66 -11.62 0.73
N TYR A 161 11.40 -10.33 0.92
CA TYR A 161 11.21 -9.37 -0.16
C TYR A 161 12.45 -9.29 -1.06
N ASP A 162 12.25 -9.37 -2.37
CA ASP A 162 13.32 -9.21 -3.33
C ASP A 162 13.64 -7.71 -3.54
N LYS A 163 14.74 -7.26 -2.92
CA LYS A 163 15.24 -5.89 -3.06
C LYS A 163 15.62 -5.52 -4.50
N ALA A 164 15.77 -6.47 -5.42
CA ALA A 164 15.97 -6.16 -6.84
C ALA A 164 14.76 -5.44 -7.43
N ILE A 165 13.55 -5.69 -6.92
CA ILE A 165 12.30 -5.09 -7.37
C ILE A 165 12.28 -3.58 -7.11
N ASP A 166 13.02 -3.07 -6.11
CA ASP A 166 13.14 -1.63 -5.85
C ASP A 166 13.86 -0.87 -6.98
N ARG A 167 14.51 -1.57 -7.93
CA ARG A 167 15.11 -0.97 -9.13
C ARG A 167 14.15 -0.83 -10.31
N VAL A 168 12.93 -1.36 -10.19
CA VAL A 168 11.90 -1.24 -11.23
C VAL A 168 11.52 0.23 -11.38
N SER A 169 11.46 0.68 -12.64
CA SER A 169 11.08 2.03 -13.04
C SER A 169 10.17 1.96 -14.25
N VAL A 170 9.59 3.08 -14.68
CA VAL A 170 8.73 3.05 -15.87
C VAL A 170 9.50 2.55 -17.10
N LYS A 171 10.77 2.96 -17.25
CA LYS A 171 11.62 2.56 -18.38
C LYS A 171 11.99 1.07 -18.34
N ASN A 172 12.18 0.53 -17.14
CA ASN A 172 12.58 -0.85 -16.90
C ASN A 172 11.47 -1.58 -16.13
N SER A 173 10.23 -1.47 -16.63
CA SER A 173 9.08 -2.12 -16.02
C SER A 173 9.16 -3.64 -16.19
N ILE A 174 8.62 -4.39 -15.24
CA ILE A 174 8.54 -5.86 -15.32
C ILE A 174 7.07 -6.29 -15.49
N PRO A 175 6.79 -7.34 -16.26
CA PRO A 175 5.43 -7.85 -16.40
C PRO A 175 4.94 -8.42 -15.07
N LEU A 176 3.69 -8.14 -14.71
CA LEU A 176 3.03 -8.82 -13.59
C LEU A 176 2.70 -10.26 -14.02
N GLN A 177 3.23 -11.23 -13.29
CA GLN A 177 3.04 -12.65 -13.56
C GLN A 177 1.86 -13.20 -12.76
N ARG A 178 1.15 -14.16 -13.33
CA ARG A 178 0.16 -14.95 -12.59
C ARG A 178 0.91 -15.95 -11.71
N VAL A 179 0.77 -15.83 -10.40
CA VAL A 179 1.49 -16.66 -9.44
C VAL A 179 0.51 -17.56 -8.69
N ALA A 180 0.58 -18.87 -8.98
CA ALA A 180 -0.33 -19.89 -8.44
C ALA A 180 -0.13 -20.16 -6.95
N GLY A 181 -1.22 -20.32 -6.18
CA GLY A 181 -1.25 -20.70 -4.75
C GLY A 181 -2.43 -20.09 -4.01
N VAL A 182 -2.48 -20.29 -2.69
CA VAL A 182 -3.73 -20.18 -1.90
C VAL A 182 -3.69 -19.00 -0.94
N PHE A 183 -4.82 -18.32 -0.83
CA PHE A 183 -5.08 -17.28 0.17
C PHE A 183 -6.26 -17.73 1.00
N TYR A 184 -6.11 -17.73 2.31
CA TYR A 184 -7.15 -18.18 3.23
C TYR A 184 -8.05 -17.02 3.59
N ASN A 185 -9.34 -17.19 3.36
CA ASN A 185 -10.35 -16.18 3.64
C ASN A 185 -11.24 -16.58 4.83
N VAL A 186 -10.63 -16.96 5.94
CA VAL A 186 -11.35 -17.47 7.12
C VAL A 186 -11.98 -16.31 7.88
N THR A 187 -13.27 -16.44 8.19
CA THR A 187 -14.09 -15.49 8.93
C THR A 187 -13.75 -15.51 10.43
N THR A 188 -14.29 -14.57 11.22
CA THR A 188 -13.97 -14.50 12.66
C THR A 188 -14.50 -15.72 13.40
N THR A 189 -15.73 -16.15 13.09
CA THR A 189 -16.38 -17.26 13.80
C THR A 189 -15.93 -18.63 13.31
N GLU A 190 -15.39 -18.74 12.09
CA GLU A 190 -14.80 -19.99 11.56
C GLU A 190 -13.33 -20.18 11.96
N ASP A 191 -12.70 -19.20 12.61
CA ASP A 191 -11.31 -19.28 13.01
C ASP A 191 -11.12 -20.09 14.31
N PRO A 192 -10.46 -21.27 14.25
CA PRO A 192 -10.29 -22.14 15.42
C PRO A 192 -9.46 -21.52 16.54
N VAL A 193 -8.51 -20.63 16.22
CA VAL A 193 -7.69 -19.95 17.24
C VAL A 193 -8.51 -18.88 17.94
N ILE A 194 -9.35 -18.14 17.20
CA ILE A 194 -10.29 -17.18 17.84
C ILE A 194 -11.27 -17.91 18.76
N GLN A 195 -11.78 -19.07 18.33
CA GLN A 195 -12.67 -19.90 19.16
C GLN A 195 -11.98 -20.34 20.46
N GLU A 196 -10.74 -20.83 20.38
CA GLU A 196 -9.92 -21.23 21.54
C GLU A 196 -9.69 -20.05 22.50
N LEU A 197 -9.28 -18.89 21.97
CA LEU A 197 -9.03 -17.67 22.74
C LEU A 197 -10.31 -17.15 23.41
N ALA A 198 -11.46 -17.29 22.74
CA ALA A 198 -12.76 -16.94 23.28
C ALA A 198 -13.17 -17.85 24.44
N GLN A 199 -13.01 -19.18 24.29
CA GLN A 199 -13.29 -20.16 25.34
C GLN A 199 -12.37 -19.99 26.54
N SER A 200 -11.11 -19.64 26.31
CA SER A 200 -10.10 -19.41 27.36
C SER A 200 -10.26 -18.06 28.07
N GLY A 201 -11.21 -17.22 27.67
CA GLY A 201 -11.48 -15.95 28.34
C GLY A 201 -10.43 -14.86 28.11
N VAL A 202 -9.62 -14.95 27.05
CA VAL A 202 -8.52 -14.00 26.79
C VAL A 202 -9.05 -12.59 26.50
N GLY A 203 -10.23 -12.49 25.89
CA GLY A 203 -10.95 -11.24 25.64
C GLY A 203 -12.46 -11.42 25.56
N ASN A 204 -13.13 -10.33 25.19
CA ASN A 204 -14.59 -10.27 25.03
C ASN A 204 -15.03 -9.63 23.71
N VAL A 205 -14.12 -9.07 22.90
CA VAL A 205 -14.43 -8.63 21.54
C VAL A 205 -13.48 -9.29 20.55
N PHE A 206 -14.01 -9.97 19.54
CA PHE A 206 -13.24 -10.79 18.60
C PHE A 206 -13.50 -10.39 17.16
N ARG A 207 -12.44 -10.29 16.34
CA ARG A 207 -12.50 -9.96 14.90
C ARG A 207 -11.21 -10.22 14.13
N THR A 208 -11.25 -10.00 12.82
CA THR A 208 -10.08 -9.94 11.94
C THR A 208 -9.70 -8.48 11.63
N ASP A 209 -8.46 -8.26 11.18
CA ASP A 209 -7.93 -6.93 10.92
C ASP A 209 -8.68 -6.16 9.84
N ILE A 210 -9.22 -6.81 8.81
CA ILE A 210 -9.96 -6.17 7.73
C ILE A 210 -11.32 -5.66 8.21
N ILE A 211 -11.98 -6.39 9.11
CA ILE A 211 -13.23 -5.98 9.76
C ILE A 211 -12.95 -4.76 10.66
N LEU A 212 -11.89 -4.85 11.46
CA LEU A 212 -11.44 -3.77 12.34
C LEU A 212 -11.09 -2.50 11.55
N ALA A 213 -10.30 -2.64 10.48
CA ALA A 213 -9.91 -1.55 9.60
C ALA A 213 -11.11 -0.92 8.90
N THR A 214 -12.12 -1.71 8.53
CA THR A 214 -13.35 -1.20 7.90
C THR A 214 -14.16 -0.35 8.89
N LEU A 215 -14.36 -0.81 10.12
CA LEU A 215 -15.05 -0.02 11.16
C LEU A 215 -14.32 1.28 11.47
N MET A 216 -13.00 1.20 11.69
CA MET A 216 -12.15 2.36 12.00
C MET A 216 -12.10 3.39 10.87
N THR A 217 -12.33 2.99 9.62
CA THR A 217 -12.28 3.86 8.43
C THR A 217 -13.64 4.14 7.82
N ALA A 218 -14.72 3.77 8.52
CA ALA A 218 -16.10 3.99 8.08
C ALA A 218 -16.36 5.41 7.51
N PRO A 219 -15.87 6.52 8.11
CA PRO A 219 -16.10 7.87 7.58
C PRO A 219 -15.49 8.14 6.20
N ARG A 220 -14.55 7.31 5.74
CA ARG A 220 -13.91 7.46 4.42
C ARG A 220 -14.61 6.65 3.33
N SER A 221 -15.48 5.71 3.71
CA SER A 221 -16.20 4.84 2.76
C SER A 221 -17.30 5.61 2.03
N VAL A 222 -17.45 5.31 0.75
CA VAL A 222 -18.52 5.81 -0.12
C VAL A 222 -19.41 4.65 -0.56
N TYR A 223 -18.82 3.51 -0.88
CA TYR A 223 -19.54 2.30 -1.23
C TYR A 223 -20.10 1.61 0.02
N SER A 224 -21.24 0.96 -0.15
CA SER A 224 -21.90 0.24 0.94
C SER A 224 -21.12 -1.01 1.32
N TRP A 225 -21.08 -1.31 2.62
CA TRP A 225 -20.52 -2.52 3.20
C TRP A 225 -21.34 -2.86 4.45
N ASP A 226 -21.29 -4.13 4.87
CA ASP A 226 -21.95 -4.61 6.07
C ASP A 226 -21.06 -5.60 6.83
N ILE A 227 -21.24 -5.61 8.14
CA ILE A 227 -20.57 -6.49 9.11
C ILE A 227 -21.67 -7.11 9.97
N VAL A 228 -21.56 -8.41 10.24
CA VAL A 228 -22.46 -9.13 11.13
C VAL A 228 -21.87 -9.12 12.53
N ALA A 229 -22.66 -8.81 13.55
CA ALA A 229 -22.23 -8.86 14.94
C ALA A 229 -23.00 -9.97 15.67
N TYR A 230 -22.28 -10.91 16.26
CA TYR A 230 -22.85 -11.95 17.12
C TYR A 230 -22.51 -11.66 18.57
N ARG A 231 -23.55 -11.52 19.40
CA ARG A 231 -23.41 -11.39 20.85
C ARG A 231 -23.81 -12.70 21.52
N ILE A 232 -22.87 -13.34 22.21
CA ILE A 232 -23.07 -14.60 22.92
C ILE A 232 -22.59 -14.39 24.36
N GLY A 233 -23.54 -14.30 25.30
CA GLY A 233 -23.22 -13.92 26.67
C GLY A 233 -22.59 -12.53 26.74
N ASP A 234 -21.38 -12.45 27.31
CA ASP A 234 -20.57 -11.24 27.43
C ASP A 234 -19.55 -11.06 26.29
N LYS A 235 -19.58 -11.93 25.27
CA LYS A 235 -18.65 -11.89 24.12
C LYS A 235 -19.33 -11.36 22.87
N LEU A 236 -18.59 -10.54 22.13
CA LEU A 236 -18.98 -9.93 20.88
C LEU A 236 -18.04 -10.37 19.76
N PHE A 237 -18.58 -10.98 18.71
CA PHE A 237 -17.84 -11.39 17.53
C PHE A 237 -18.29 -10.54 16.35
N PHE A 238 -17.38 -9.75 15.77
CA PHE A 238 -17.65 -9.07 14.51
C PHE A 238 -17.18 -9.97 13.37
N ASP A 239 -18.08 -10.23 12.44
CA ASP A 239 -17.87 -11.13 11.34
C ASP A 239 -18.27 -10.55 9.98
N LYS A 240 -17.73 -11.13 8.92
CA LYS A 240 -18.07 -10.79 7.54
C LYS A 240 -18.91 -11.91 6.94
N ARG A 241 -19.89 -11.57 6.11
CA ARG A 241 -20.71 -12.57 5.42
C ARG A 241 -19.86 -13.44 4.49
N ASN A 242 -20.02 -14.75 4.58
CA ASN A 242 -19.49 -15.66 3.59
C ASN A 242 -20.39 -15.60 2.33
N THR A 243 -19.95 -14.89 1.30
CA THR A 243 -20.71 -14.70 0.05
C THR A 243 -20.21 -15.67 -1.02
N ARG A 244 -21.13 -16.19 -1.85
CA ARG A 244 -20.75 -16.94 -3.06
C ARG A 244 -20.09 -16.07 -4.14
N ASP A 245 -20.33 -14.75 -4.09
CA ASP A 245 -19.62 -13.78 -4.91
C ASP A 245 -18.15 -13.68 -4.50
N ILE A 246 -17.28 -13.48 -5.49
CA ILE A 246 -15.81 -13.57 -5.38
C ILE A 246 -15.23 -12.71 -4.24
N MET A 247 -15.90 -11.63 -3.84
CA MET A 247 -15.42 -10.77 -2.75
C MET A 247 -16.58 -10.25 -1.90
N ASN A 248 -16.46 -10.42 -0.58
CA ASN A 248 -17.27 -9.69 0.39
C ASN A 248 -16.99 -8.17 0.28
N PRO A 249 -17.99 -7.27 0.39
CA PRO A 249 -17.81 -5.81 0.36
C PRO A 249 -16.71 -5.26 1.30
N VAL A 250 -16.53 -5.85 2.48
CA VAL A 250 -15.50 -5.50 3.46
C VAL A 250 -14.09 -5.72 2.91
N GLU A 251 -13.90 -6.78 2.13
CA GLU A 251 -12.61 -7.22 1.57
C GLU A 251 -12.36 -6.70 0.16
N THR A 252 -13.42 -6.22 -0.48
CA THR A 252 -13.38 -5.67 -1.83
C THR A 252 -12.34 -4.55 -1.91
N LEU A 253 -11.38 -4.71 -2.81
CA LEU A 253 -10.38 -3.69 -3.10
C LEU A 253 -10.96 -2.67 -4.07
N THR A 254 -11.73 -1.73 -3.52
CA THR A 254 -12.41 -0.69 -4.31
C THR A 254 -11.42 0.15 -5.11
N VAL A 255 -11.81 0.58 -6.31
CA VAL A 255 -10.96 1.33 -7.22
C VAL A 255 -11.60 2.67 -7.51
N SER A 256 -10.87 3.75 -7.24
CA SER A 256 -11.34 5.14 -7.46
C SER A 256 -12.65 5.48 -6.72
N GLU A 257 -12.94 4.79 -5.62
CA GLU A 257 -14.17 4.96 -4.81
C GLU A 257 -14.38 6.39 -4.32
N THR A 258 -13.29 7.07 -3.95
CA THR A 258 -13.33 8.42 -3.38
C THR A 258 -12.88 9.48 -4.39
N SER A 259 -12.85 9.13 -5.68
CA SER A 259 -12.60 10.09 -6.75
C SER A 259 -13.77 11.07 -6.87
N ALA A 260 -13.59 12.14 -7.66
CA ALA A 260 -14.68 13.09 -7.92
C ALA A 260 -15.82 12.45 -8.72
N GLU A 261 -15.50 11.48 -9.58
CA GLU A 261 -16.43 10.73 -10.40
C GLU A 261 -16.12 9.24 -10.27
N PRO A 262 -16.64 8.57 -9.22
CA PRO A 262 -16.37 7.15 -9.00
C PRO A 262 -16.95 6.28 -10.13
N PRO A 263 -16.29 5.15 -10.47
CA PRO A 263 -16.81 4.19 -11.44
C PRO A 263 -18.23 3.72 -11.08
N SER A 264 -19.10 3.61 -12.08
CA SER A 264 -20.46 3.08 -11.87
C SER A 264 -20.45 1.57 -11.66
N PHE A 265 -21.42 1.04 -10.93
CA PHE A 265 -21.65 -0.41 -10.84
C PHE A 265 -22.36 -0.95 -12.09
N ASP A 266 -23.22 -0.15 -12.72
CA ASP A 266 -24.09 -0.59 -13.83
C ASP A 266 -23.52 -0.28 -15.22
N SER A 267 -22.33 0.31 -15.31
CA SER A 267 -21.73 0.61 -16.61
C SER A 267 -21.31 -0.68 -17.34
N ASN A 268 -21.65 -0.79 -18.62
CA ASN A 268 -21.17 -1.89 -19.44
C ASN A 268 -19.65 -1.81 -19.67
N GLY A 269 -18.99 -2.97 -19.71
CA GLY A 269 -17.56 -3.10 -20.01
C GLY A 269 -16.67 -3.16 -18.76
N ILE A 270 -15.36 -3.29 -18.99
CA ILE A 270 -14.34 -3.67 -17.99
C ILE A 270 -13.99 -2.60 -16.94
N ASN A 271 -14.63 -1.43 -16.99
CA ASN A 271 -14.34 -0.28 -16.14
C ASN A 271 -15.48 0.03 -15.15
N ASN A 272 -16.40 -0.92 -14.95
CA ASN A 272 -17.36 -0.82 -13.84
C ASN A 272 -16.68 -1.13 -12.49
N ALA A 273 -17.29 -0.67 -11.40
CA ALA A 273 -16.72 -0.80 -10.06
C ALA A 273 -16.46 -2.27 -9.65
N LYS A 274 -17.32 -3.21 -10.06
CA LYS A 274 -17.19 -4.65 -9.72
C LYS A 274 -16.01 -5.30 -10.44
N ASP A 275 -15.87 -5.05 -11.74
CA ASP A 275 -14.79 -5.62 -12.54
C ASP A 275 -13.44 -5.02 -12.17
N LEU A 276 -13.40 -3.71 -11.91
CA LEU A 276 -12.19 -3.04 -11.43
C LEU A 276 -11.74 -3.57 -10.07
N ALA A 277 -12.67 -3.82 -9.15
CA ALA A 277 -12.34 -4.40 -7.85
C ALA A 277 -11.82 -5.84 -7.97
N THR A 278 -12.45 -6.65 -8.83
CA THR A 278 -12.00 -8.01 -9.14
C THR A 278 -10.60 -8.01 -9.74
N GLU A 279 -10.32 -7.11 -10.68
CA GLU A 279 -8.98 -6.94 -11.25
C GLU A 279 -7.96 -6.50 -10.18
N ALA A 280 -8.31 -5.52 -9.34
CA ALA A 280 -7.44 -5.02 -8.28
C ALA A 280 -7.08 -6.12 -7.25
N PHE A 281 -8.03 -7.02 -6.96
CA PHE A 281 -7.79 -8.20 -6.15
C PHE A 281 -6.73 -9.10 -6.77
N TYR A 282 -6.90 -9.52 -8.03
CA TYR A 282 -5.90 -10.36 -8.70
C TYR A 282 -4.54 -9.67 -8.83
N ILE A 283 -4.51 -8.36 -9.06
CA ILE A 283 -3.26 -7.58 -9.08
C ILE A 283 -2.56 -7.68 -7.72
N ASN A 284 -3.28 -7.47 -6.61
CA ASN A 284 -2.68 -7.53 -5.27
C ASN A 284 -2.15 -8.92 -4.95
N GLN A 285 -2.93 -9.97 -5.24
CA GLN A 285 -2.51 -11.35 -4.98
C GLN A 285 -1.25 -11.73 -5.77
N ASN A 286 -1.22 -11.40 -7.06
CA ASN A 286 -0.06 -11.68 -7.91
C ASN A 286 1.16 -10.85 -7.52
N PHE A 287 0.96 -9.55 -7.27
CA PHE A 287 2.05 -8.65 -6.89
C PHE A 287 2.72 -9.11 -5.59
N ARG A 288 1.93 -9.40 -4.55
CA ARG A 288 2.45 -9.85 -3.25
C ARG A 288 3.41 -11.03 -3.39
N ARG A 289 3.05 -11.99 -4.24
CA ARG A 289 3.81 -13.24 -4.39
C ARG A 289 4.94 -13.15 -5.43
N GLN A 290 4.86 -12.21 -6.35
CA GLN A 290 5.91 -11.97 -7.34
C GLN A 290 7.11 -11.23 -6.74
N VAL A 291 6.89 -10.33 -5.78
CA VAL A 291 7.95 -9.45 -5.25
C VAL A 291 8.76 -10.06 -4.10
N VAL A 292 8.54 -11.34 -3.80
CA VAL A 292 9.26 -12.10 -2.77
C VAL A 292 10.08 -13.22 -3.40
N LYS A 293 11.14 -13.62 -2.69
CA LYS A 293 12.04 -14.68 -3.09
C LYS A 293 11.49 -16.05 -2.72
N ARG A 294 10.73 -16.64 -3.64
CA ARG A 294 10.04 -17.93 -3.42
C ARG A 294 10.93 -19.17 -3.44
N ASN A 295 12.14 -19.04 -3.98
CA ASN A 295 13.09 -20.16 -4.11
C ASN A 295 14.19 -20.13 -3.03
N GLU A 296 14.06 -19.23 -2.04
CA GLU A 296 14.98 -19.11 -0.91
C GLU A 296 14.23 -19.42 0.40
N PRO A 297 14.91 -19.95 1.44
CA PRO A 297 14.29 -20.15 2.75
C PRO A 297 13.69 -18.85 3.29
N GLY A 298 12.46 -18.95 3.79
CA GLY A 298 11.75 -17.85 4.42
C GLY A 298 12.09 -17.65 5.90
N PHE A 299 11.32 -16.79 6.54
CA PHE A 299 11.20 -16.64 7.98
C PHE A 299 9.94 -17.36 8.44
N THR A 300 10.09 -18.30 9.38
CA THR A 300 8.97 -19.07 9.93
C THR A 300 8.75 -18.67 11.38
N TYR A 301 7.50 -18.35 11.73
CA TYR A 301 7.11 -18.17 13.12
C TYR A 301 7.18 -19.48 13.88
N LYS A 302 6.96 -19.44 15.21
CA LYS A 302 7.01 -20.63 16.05
C LYS A 302 6.12 -21.76 15.52
N ASN A 303 4.94 -21.41 15.01
CA ASN A 303 4.07 -22.34 14.28
C ASN A 303 4.17 -22.06 12.78
N ALA A 304 4.55 -23.06 11.99
CA ALA A 304 4.76 -22.87 10.56
C ALA A 304 3.47 -22.63 9.75
N ARG A 305 2.33 -23.11 10.27
CA ARG A 305 1.02 -23.08 9.61
C ARG A 305 -0.07 -22.74 10.62
N ALA A 306 -1.09 -22.00 10.20
CA ALA A 306 -2.26 -21.76 11.05
C ALA A 306 -3.18 -22.99 11.06
N PRO A 307 -3.98 -23.24 12.12
CA PRO A 307 -4.80 -24.45 12.21
C PRO A 307 -5.91 -24.59 11.16
N PHE A 308 -6.22 -23.50 10.44
CA PHE A 308 -7.17 -23.49 9.33
C PHE A 308 -6.50 -23.64 7.95
N GLU A 309 -5.17 -23.68 7.89
CA GLU A 309 -4.45 -23.94 6.65
C GLU A 309 -4.45 -25.44 6.36
N ASP A 310 -4.81 -25.80 5.12
CA ASP A 310 -4.78 -27.17 4.66
C ASP A 310 -3.32 -27.59 4.40
N GLU A 311 -2.98 -28.81 4.84
CA GLU A 311 -1.62 -29.29 4.79
C GLU A 311 -1.13 -29.64 3.38
N GLU A 312 -2.06 -29.98 2.49
CA GLU A 312 -1.80 -30.39 1.11
C GLU A 312 -1.62 -29.18 0.18
N THR A 313 -2.24 -28.05 0.53
CA THR A 313 -2.09 -26.79 -0.18
C THR A 313 -0.84 -26.07 0.34
N GLY A 314 0.22 -26.03 -0.50
CA GLY A 314 1.51 -25.44 -0.16
C GLY A 314 1.46 -24.01 0.40
N GLU A 315 2.62 -23.46 0.78
CA GLU A 315 2.73 -22.21 1.56
C GLU A 315 1.85 -21.04 1.09
N SER A 316 1.03 -20.49 2.01
CA SER A 316 0.14 -19.36 1.77
C SER A 316 0.88 -18.03 1.55
N GLY A 317 2.13 -17.94 2.03
CA GLY A 317 2.91 -16.70 2.04
C GLY A 317 2.25 -15.59 2.85
N THR A 318 1.53 -15.97 3.92
CA THR A 318 0.91 -15.07 4.90
C THR A 318 1.27 -15.57 6.28
N ALA A 319 1.51 -14.65 7.22
CA ALA A 319 1.59 -14.97 8.62
C ALA A 319 0.45 -14.32 9.39
N TYR A 320 -0.03 -15.00 10.41
CA TYR A 320 -1.13 -14.57 11.26
C TYR A 320 -0.62 -14.36 12.68
N LYS A 321 -0.86 -13.17 13.22
CA LYS A 321 -0.59 -12.84 14.62
C LYS A 321 -1.90 -12.53 15.33
N TYR A 322 -2.16 -13.19 16.45
CA TYR A 322 -3.29 -12.88 17.31
C TYR A 322 -2.83 -11.89 18.37
N ARG A 323 -3.50 -10.74 18.39
CA ARG A 323 -3.07 -9.61 19.20
C ARG A 323 -4.21 -9.11 20.08
N LYS A 324 -3.86 -8.60 21.25
CA LYS A 324 -4.79 -8.10 22.27
C LYS A 324 -4.62 -6.59 22.48
N TRP A 325 -5.73 -5.89 22.69
CA TRP A 325 -5.79 -4.49 23.13
C TRP A 325 -6.82 -4.32 24.23
N ASN A 326 -6.44 -3.60 25.28
CA ASN A 326 -7.38 -3.10 26.28
C ASN A 326 -7.90 -1.72 25.83
N LEU A 327 -9.23 -1.61 25.67
CA LEU A 327 -9.91 -0.40 25.19
C LEU A 327 -10.58 0.40 26.33
N GLY A 328 -10.12 0.19 27.57
CA GLY A 328 -10.71 0.75 28.77
C GLY A 328 -11.94 -0.03 29.23
N ASN A 329 -12.77 0.61 30.06
CA ASN A 329 -13.96 -0.01 30.62
C ASN A 329 -15.22 0.29 29.78
N GLY A 330 -16.09 -0.70 29.72
CA GLY A 330 -17.45 -0.71 29.22
C GLY A 330 -18.37 0.24 29.96
N VAL A 331 -19.55 0.49 29.37
CA VAL A 331 -20.68 1.13 30.05
C VAL A 331 -21.09 0.36 31.31
N ASP A 332 -20.87 -0.96 31.31
CA ASP A 332 -21.11 -1.87 32.44
C ASP A 332 -19.94 -1.92 33.45
N GLY A 333 -18.91 -1.09 33.26
CA GLY A 333 -17.72 -1.03 34.12
C GLY A 333 -16.72 -2.17 33.91
N LYS A 334 -16.97 -3.12 32.99
CA LYS A 334 -16.04 -4.23 32.71
C LYS A 334 -15.00 -3.85 31.67
N PRO A 335 -13.77 -4.40 31.73
CA PRO A 335 -12.77 -4.09 30.71
C PRO A 335 -13.20 -4.61 29.33
N VAL A 336 -12.96 -3.81 28.30
CA VAL A 336 -13.18 -4.19 26.90
C VAL A 336 -11.86 -4.63 26.31
N GLU A 337 -11.73 -5.94 26.16
CA GLU A 337 -10.53 -6.63 25.73
C GLU A 337 -10.72 -7.15 24.31
N LEU A 338 -10.14 -6.42 23.36
CA LEU A 338 -10.17 -6.75 21.95
C LEU A 338 -9.09 -7.78 21.62
N VAL A 339 -9.50 -8.88 21.02
CA VAL A 339 -8.64 -9.85 20.33
C VAL A 339 -8.83 -9.73 18.82
N CYS A 340 -7.73 -9.54 18.09
CA CYS A 340 -7.75 -9.44 16.62
C CYS A 340 -6.74 -10.38 15.98
N ARG A 341 -7.17 -11.14 14.96
CA ARG A 341 -6.23 -11.77 14.01
C ARG A 341 -5.71 -10.70 13.06
N THR A 342 -4.40 -10.61 12.92
CA THR A 342 -3.71 -9.64 12.05
C THR A 342 -2.77 -10.37 11.10
N GLU A 343 -2.53 -9.78 9.92
CA GLU A 343 -1.81 -10.44 8.84
C GLU A 343 -0.50 -9.72 8.47
N LEU A 344 0.51 -10.51 8.10
CA LEU A 344 1.77 -10.05 7.52
C LEU A 344 2.01 -10.75 6.18
N ASP A 345 2.59 -10.00 5.24
CA ASP A 345 2.70 -10.41 3.84
C ASP A 345 4.12 -10.88 3.46
N GLY A 346 5.13 -10.58 4.29
CA GLY A 346 6.52 -10.96 4.03
C GLY A 346 7.49 -10.44 5.08
N VAL A 347 8.78 -10.66 4.84
CA VAL A 347 9.87 -10.09 5.65
C VAL A 347 10.93 -9.42 4.78
N ILE A 348 11.73 -8.52 5.34
CA ILE A 348 12.84 -7.86 4.65
C ILE A 348 14.03 -7.74 5.60
N HIS A 349 15.24 -7.94 5.10
CA HIS A 349 16.44 -7.66 5.90
C HIS A 349 16.61 -6.15 6.08
N GLY A 350 16.52 -5.69 7.33
CA GLY A 350 16.83 -4.33 7.76
C GLY A 350 18.33 -4.05 7.84
N LEU A 351 18.68 -3.00 8.57
CA LEU A 351 20.08 -2.69 8.89
C LEU A 351 20.66 -3.79 9.79
N GLY A 352 21.93 -4.14 9.59
CA GLY A 352 22.57 -5.18 10.40
C GLY A 352 22.04 -6.61 10.16
N ASN A 353 21.28 -6.84 9.07
CA ASN A 353 20.68 -8.12 8.71
C ASN A 353 19.55 -8.59 9.64
N GLU A 354 18.99 -7.69 10.44
CA GLU A 354 17.79 -7.95 11.25
C GLU A 354 16.56 -8.20 10.35
N THR A 355 15.72 -9.14 10.74
CA THR A 355 14.47 -9.45 10.02
C THR A 355 13.38 -8.47 10.41
N GLN A 356 12.91 -7.66 9.45
CA GLN A 356 11.81 -6.73 9.62
C GLN A 356 10.55 -7.28 8.93
N THR A 357 9.42 -7.14 9.59
CA THR A 357 8.11 -7.54 9.08
C THR A 357 7.58 -6.55 8.04
N LEU A 358 6.80 -7.07 7.09
CA LEU A 358 6.38 -6.32 5.92
C LEU A 358 4.92 -6.58 5.57
N THR A 359 4.18 -5.49 5.35
CA THR A 359 2.90 -5.50 4.62
C THR A 359 3.13 -5.09 3.16
N ILE A 360 2.56 -5.84 2.21
CA ILE A 360 2.76 -5.63 0.77
C ILE A 360 1.40 -5.39 0.11
N LYS A 361 1.21 -4.23 -0.52
CA LYS A 361 -0.02 -3.87 -1.23
C LYS A 361 0.31 -3.25 -2.59
N ALA A 362 -0.63 -3.28 -3.52
CA ALA A 362 -0.47 -2.73 -4.87
C ALA A 362 -1.59 -1.78 -5.24
N PHE A 363 -1.22 -0.56 -5.64
CA PHE A 363 -2.07 0.31 -6.43
C PHE A 363 -2.20 -0.22 -7.85
N ASN A 364 -3.36 0.03 -8.45
CA ASN A 364 -3.65 -0.34 -9.82
C ASN A 364 -4.11 0.86 -10.65
N GLU A 365 -3.40 1.15 -11.74
CA GLU A 365 -3.82 2.10 -12.77
C GLU A 365 -4.60 1.34 -13.86
N TRP A 366 -5.83 1.79 -14.10
CA TRP A 366 -6.70 1.28 -15.16
C TRP A 366 -6.64 2.21 -16.38
N ASP A 367 -7.62 3.10 -16.57
CA ASP A 367 -7.62 4.13 -17.60
C ASP A 367 -7.47 5.51 -16.96
N SER A 368 -6.29 6.10 -17.03
CA SER A 368 -5.98 7.40 -16.42
C SER A 368 -6.82 8.55 -16.98
N THR A 369 -7.31 8.43 -18.23
CA THR A 369 -8.16 9.44 -18.86
C THR A 369 -9.58 9.46 -18.29
N GLN A 370 -10.06 8.32 -17.79
CA GLN A 370 -11.38 8.16 -17.18
C GLN A 370 -11.33 8.29 -15.65
N ALA A 371 -10.23 7.87 -15.03
CA ALA A 371 -10.08 7.87 -13.57
C ALA A 371 -9.98 9.27 -12.93
N GLY A 372 -9.90 10.33 -13.74
CA GLY A 372 -9.50 11.66 -13.27
C GLY A 372 -8.09 11.65 -12.68
N GLY A 373 -7.24 10.74 -13.17
CA GLY A 373 -5.93 10.43 -12.64
C GLY A 373 -4.80 11.08 -13.45
N VAL A 374 -3.58 10.77 -13.03
CA VAL A 374 -2.36 11.18 -13.71
C VAL A 374 -1.81 9.95 -14.43
N ASP A 375 -1.35 10.07 -15.69
CA ASP A 375 -0.71 8.95 -16.37
C ASP A 375 0.62 8.56 -15.69
N TRP A 376 0.67 7.35 -15.15
CA TRP A 376 1.80 6.88 -14.36
C TRP A 376 3.06 6.72 -15.19
N ARG A 377 2.95 6.33 -16.46
CA ARG A 377 4.12 6.13 -17.33
C ARG A 377 4.85 7.44 -17.58
N THR A 378 4.15 8.56 -17.65
CA THR A 378 4.81 9.88 -17.80
C THR A 378 5.26 10.49 -16.47
N LYS A 379 4.69 10.09 -15.33
CA LYS A 379 4.84 10.84 -14.08
C LYS A 379 5.47 10.10 -12.90
N LEU A 380 5.51 8.77 -12.87
CA LEU A 380 6.07 8.05 -11.71
C LEU A 380 7.55 8.36 -11.46
N ASP A 381 8.36 8.45 -12.52
CA ASP A 381 9.80 8.69 -12.38
C ASP A 381 10.14 10.17 -12.05
N VAL A 382 9.27 11.11 -12.42
CA VAL A 382 9.53 12.57 -12.27
C VAL A 382 8.76 13.17 -11.10
N GLN A 383 7.53 12.71 -10.87
CA GLN A 383 6.54 13.29 -9.95
C GLN A 383 5.84 12.22 -9.10
N LYS A 384 6.60 11.23 -8.59
CA LYS A 384 6.09 10.14 -7.74
C LYS A 384 5.15 10.62 -6.61
N GLY A 385 5.49 11.74 -5.95
CA GLY A 385 4.67 12.31 -4.89
C GLY A 385 3.29 12.82 -5.35
N ALA A 386 3.18 13.30 -6.59
CA ALA A 386 1.90 13.73 -7.17
C ALA A 386 1.02 12.52 -7.53
N VAL A 387 1.63 11.45 -8.04
CA VAL A 387 0.94 10.17 -8.29
C VAL A 387 0.38 9.62 -6.98
N MET A 388 1.22 9.49 -5.94
CA MET A 388 0.77 9.04 -4.61
C MET A 388 -0.36 9.92 -4.05
N ALA A 389 -0.27 11.25 -4.16
CA ALA A 389 -1.31 12.15 -3.67
C ALA A 389 -2.65 11.94 -4.40
N THR A 390 -2.59 11.69 -5.72
CA THR A 390 -3.78 11.35 -6.53
C THR A 390 -4.38 10.02 -6.08
N GLU A 391 -3.56 9.01 -5.83
CA GLU A 391 -4.02 7.70 -5.36
C GLU A 391 -4.64 7.76 -3.96
N ILE A 392 -4.04 8.50 -3.03
CA ILE A 392 -4.59 8.72 -1.69
C ILE A 392 -5.96 9.41 -1.78
N LYS A 393 -6.11 10.39 -2.68
CA LYS A 393 -7.37 11.11 -2.87
C LYS A 393 -8.45 10.20 -3.47
N ASN A 394 -8.12 9.46 -4.53
CA ASN A 394 -9.10 8.66 -5.28
C ASN A 394 -9.42 7.32 -4.59
N ASN A 395 -8.56 6.84 -3.69
CA ASN A 395 -8.72 5.56 -3.00
C ASN A 395 -8.58 5.70 -1.47
N SER A 396 -9.09 6.78 -0.88
CA SER A 396 -8.87 7.14 0.53
C SER A 396 -9.27 6.04 1.51
N ALA A 397 -10.42 5.40 1.30
CA ALA A 397 -10.89 4.27 2.12
C ALA A 397 -9.94 3.06 2.03
N LYS A 398 -9.61 2.60 0.82
CA LYS A 398 -8.70 1.48 0.57
C LYS A 398 -7.32 1.71 1.20
N VAL A 399 -6.73 2.88 0.99
CA VAL A 399 -5.40 3.22 1.53
C VAL A 399 -5.41 3.30 3.05
N ALA A 400 -6.48 3.85 3.64
CA ALA A 400 -6.63 3.88 5.09
C ALA A 400 -6.75 2.47 5.68
N LYS A 401 -7.54 1.58 5.06
CA LYS A 401 -7.65 0.17 5.48
C LYS A 401 -6.30 -0.54 5.43
N TRP A 402 -5.55 -0.43 4.33
CA TRP A 402 -4.22 -1.02 4.22
C TRP A 402 -3.25 -0.52 5.29
N THR A 403 -3.29 0.78 5.57
CA THR A 403 -2.41 1.39 6.58
C THR A 403 -2.78 0.92 7.98
N LEU A 404 -4.07 0.78 8.29
CA LEU A 404 -4.53 0.22 9.55
C LEU A 404 -4.14 -1.24 9.72
N GLN A 405 -4.32 -2.09 8.70
CA GLN A 405 -3.89 -3.50 8.77
C GLN A 405 -2.40 -3.60 9.13
N ALA A 406 -1.54 -2.80 8.48
CA ALA A 406 -0.12 -2.75 8.78
C ALA A 406 0.18 -2.28 10.21
N LEU A 407 -0.52 -1.24 10.69
CA LEU A 407 -0.37 -0.74 12.07
C LEU A 407 -0.84 -1.75 13.12
N LEU A 408 -1.98 -2.38 12.88
CA LEU A 408 -2.58 -3.38 13.77
C LEU A 408 -1.71 -4.63 13.86
N ALA A 409 -1.17 -5.10 12.72
CA ALA A 409 -0.23 -6.22 12.68
C ALA A 409 1.11 -5.92 13.38
N GLY A 410 1.44 -4.64 13.53
CA GLY A 410 2.75 -4.20 14.00
C GLY A 410 3.83 -4.38 12.93
N SER A 411 3.49 -4.17 11.66
CA SER A 411 4.46 -4.20 10.56
C SER A 411 5.52 -3.12 10.75
N ASP A 412 6.79 -3.49 10.61
CA ASP A 412 7.89 -2.52 10.59
C ASP A 412 7.80 -1.62 9.36
N THR A 413 7.40 -2.22 8.23
CA THR A 413 7.48 -1.61 6.92
C THR A 413 6.27 -1.94 6.06
N MET A 414 5.98 -1.06 5.11
CA MET A 414 5.01 -1.27 4.04
C MET A 414 5.67 -1.09 2.67
N LYS A 415 5.38 -2.00 1.74
CA LYS A 415 5.77 -1.90 0.34
C LYS A 415 4.53 -1.69 -0.51
N LEU A 416 4.51 -0.58 -1.24
CA LEU A 416 3.44 -0.18 -2.15
C LEU A 416 3.91 -0.36 -3.59
N GLY A 417 3.26 -1.24 -4.33
CA GLY A 417 3.46 -1.42 -5.76
C GLY A 417 2.63 -0.46 -6.61
N TYR A 418 3.16 -0.05 -7.75
CA TYR A 418 2.42 0.67 -8.79
C TYR A 418 2.30 -0.25 -10.01
N VAL A 419 1.14 -0.86 -10.17
CA VAL A 419 0.84 -1.77 -11.27
C VAL A 419 -0.13 -1.11 -12.25
N SER A 420 0.18 -1.14 -13.55
CA SER A 420 -0.68 -0.53 -14.58
C SER A 420 -1.04 -1.54 -15.66
N ARG A 421 -2.24 -1.45 -16.22
CA ARG A 421 -2.60 -2.18 -17.45
C ARG A 421 -1.58 -1.85 -18.56
N ASN A 422 -1.28 -2.82 -19.41
CA ASN A 422 -0.44 -2.58 -20.60
C ASN A 422 -1.23 -1.84 -21.70
N ASN A 423 -2.53 -2.12 -21.78
CA ASN A 423 -3.48 -1.44 -22.64
C ASN A 423 -4.71 -1.10 -21.79
N ALA A 424 -5.10 0.18 -21.72
CA ALA A 424 -6.23 0.63 -20.91
C ALA A 424 -7.54 -0.12 -21.23
N ARG A 425 -7.68 -0.65 -22.45
CA ARG A 425 -8.84 -1.40 -22.93
C ARG A 425 -8.77 -2.91 -22.65
N SER A 426 -7.75 -3.40 -21.95
CA SER A 426 -7.58 -4.84 -21.67
C SER A 426 -7.10 -5.08 -20.23
N THR A 427 -7.78 -6.00 -19.55
CA THR A 427 -7.46 -6.46 -18.18
C THR A 427 -6.49 -7.64 -18.15
N GLN A 428 -5.98 -8.09 -19.30
CA GLN A 428 -5.26 -9.37 -19.38
C GLN A 428 -3.80 -9.28 -18.92
N ASN A 429 -3.15 -8.14 -19.19
CA ASN A 429 -1.72 -7.94 -19.00
C ASN A 429 -1.45 -6.64 -18.25
N HIS A 430 -0.60 -6.73 -17.23
CA HIS A 430 -0.17 -5.60 -16.41
C HIS A 430 1.35 -5.56 -16.30
N SER A 431 1.86 -4.39 -15.96
CA SER A 431 3.28 -4.18 -15.65
C SER A 431 3.43 -3.50 -14.31
N ILE A 432 4.42 -3.95 -13.54
CA ILE A 432 4.90 -3.27 -12.35
C ILE A 432 5.81 -2.12 -12.83
N LEU A 433 5.39 -0.89 -12.56
CA LEU A 433 6.08 0.32 -12.99
C LEU A 433 7.02 0.87 -11.91
N ASN A 434 6.70 0.65 -10.64
CA ASN A 434 7.49 1.15 -9.53
C ASN A 434 7.12 0.45 -8.23
N THR A 435 7.99 0.54 -7.23
CA THR A 435 7.68 0.20 -5.83
C THR A 435 8.09 1.33 -4.92
N GLN A 436 7.43 1.40 -3.76
CA GLN A 436 7.72 2.42 -2.77
C GLN A 436 7.70 1.81 -1.38
N TYR A 437 8.74 2.16 -0.62
CA TYR A 437 8.83 1.90 0.80
C TYR A 437 8.13 3.00 1.58
N VAL A 438 7.34 2.63 2.58
CA VAL A 438 6.80 3.57 3.59
C VAL A 438 6.81 2.92 4.97
N LYS A 439 7.00 3.72 6.02
CA LYS A 439 6.78 3.27 7.40
C LYS A 439 5.29 3.48 7.75
N PRO A 440 4.58 2.49 8.32
CA PRO A 440 3.13 2.59 8.54
C PRO A 440 2.70 3.83 9.34
N SER A 441 3.42 4.16 10.42
CA SER A 441 3.10 5.32 11.27
C SER A 441 3.31 6.67 10.57
N GLU A 442 4.36 6.79 9.77
CA GLU A 442 4.58 7.98 8.93
C GLU A 442 3.55 8.09 7.83
N PHE A 443 3.18 6.96 7.22
CA PHE A 443 2.20 6.93 6.15
C PHE A 443 0.80 7.28 6.65
N ALA A 444 0.39 6.78 7.83
CA ALA A 444 -0.83 7.18 8.51
C ALA A 444 -0.94 8.69 8.68
N SER A 445 0.15 9.33 9.15
CA SER A 445 0.23 10.79 9.26
C SER A 445 0.07 11.48 7.90
N ASN A 446 0.72 10.95 6.85
CA ASN A 446 0.65 11.51 5.49
C ASN A 446 -0.78 11.43 4.89
N ILE A 447 -1.56 10.41 5.25
CA ILE A 447 -2.94 10.24 4.77
C ILE A 447 -3.99 10.80 5.74
N ALA A 448 -3.57 11.59 6.74
CA ALA A 448 -4.41 12.15 7.80
C ALA A 448 -5.24 11.11 8.55
N LEU A 449 -4.68 9.92 8.79
CA LEU A 449 -5.29 8.85 9.58
C LEU A 449 -4.87 9.01 11.03
N ASN A 450 -5.81 9.40 11.89
CA ASN A 450 -5.58 9.55 13.33
C ASN A 450 -6.02 8.28 14.06
N MET A 451 -5.09 7.61 14.75
CA MET A 451 -5.36 6.39 15.50
C MET A 451 -6.31 6.60 16.68
N ASP A 452 -6.23 7.73 17.38
CA ASP A 452 -7.15 8.01 18.49
C ASP A 452 -8.59 8.10 17.97
N ASN A 453 -8.78 8.71 16.81
CA ASN A 453 -10.08 8.76 16.14
C ASN A 453 -10.54 7.36 15.72
N CYS A 454 -9.66 6.55 15.13
CA CYS A 454 -9.96 5.17 14.75
C CYS A 454 -10.45 4.34 15.95
N TRP A 455 -9.72 4.41 17.07
CA TRP A 455 -10.10 3.73 18.31
C TRP A 455 -11.40 4.28 18.91
N GLY A 456 -11.62 5.60 18.84
CA GLY A 456 -12.86 6.24 19.29
C GLY A 456 -14.09 5.78 18.50
N ILE A 457 -13.98 5.69 17.18
CA ILE A 457 -15.03 5.15 16.31
C ILE A 457 -15.32 3.70 16.68
N LEU A 458 -14.27 2.90 16.83
CA LEU A 458 -14.41 1.51 17.19
C LEU A 458 -15.12 1.32 18.53
N ARG A 459 -14.73 2.11 19.54
CA ARG A 459 -15.28 2.05 20.89
C ARG A 459 -16.77 2.38 20.87
N CYS A 460 -17.15 3.44 20.14
CA CYS A 460 -18.54 3.86 19.96
C CYS A 460 -19.42 2.79 19.30
N VAL A 461 -18.86 1.90 18.47
CA VAL A 461 -19.61 0.79 17.86
C VAL A 461 -19.69 -0.44 18.78
N ILE A 462 -18.78 -0.57 19.75
CA ILE A 462 -18.78 -1.68 20.71
C ILE A 462 -19.72 -1.38 21.89
N ASP A 463 -19.70 -0.14 22.38
CA ASP A 463 -20.64 0.35 23.39
C ASP A 463 -22.07 0.39 22.83
#